data_AF-A0A1C5MMI7-F1
#
_entry.id   AF-A0A1C5MMI7-F1
#
_cell.length_a   1.000
_cell.length_b   1.000
_cell.length_c   1.000
_cell.angle_alpha   90.00
_cell.angle_beta   90.00
_cell.angle_gamma   90.00
#
_symmetry.space_group_name_H-M   'P 1'
#
loop_
_entity.id
_entity.type
_entity.pdbx_description
1 polymer ?
#
loop_
_entity_poly.entity_id
_entity_poly.type
_entity_poly.pdbx_seq_one_letter_code
_entity_poly.pdbx_strand_id
1 'polypeptide(L)'
;MNIDPSIRKLLDNETTIHEAQIRALFQTLDRKFGLRGASVPIRFGYDEALLGSYTPASAHEKESFYFSLLFIGYAVKKPLSKEDRLDLYKHEYAHYMQYNMKIPAQYNWQSGKHGSAWKYCCSLVGAAPTPYYKIGESLLKHDYDKALKNPIHDKTVQIRDTYRREQAYQSTRHSEIKFQVNDVVAHPKFGEGIVEEVIQLPNSVRLHIRFPDNEVRKIDQKWLLRSKHK
;
A
#
# COMPACT_ATOMS: atom_id res chain seq x y z
N MET A 1 9.67 -7.87 -15.31
CA MET A 1 10.44 -6.61 -15.24
C MET A 1 11.92 -6.90 -15.05
N ASN A 2 12.83 -6.11 -15.64
CA ASN A 2 14.26 -6.17 -15.28
C ASN A 2 14.49 -5.26 -14.07
N ILE A 3 14.60 -5.87 -12.89
CA ILE A 3 14.99 -5.16 -11.67
C ILE A 3 16.50 -4.93 -11.76
N ASP A 4 16.93 -3.69 -11.56
CA ASP A 4 18.36 -3.36 -11.51
C ASP A 4 19.07 -4.29 -10.50
N PRO A 5 20.17 -4.98 -10.88
CA PRO A 5 20.84 -5.93 -10.00
C PRO A 5 21.27 -5.36 -8.65
N SER A 6 21.64 -4.07 -8.60
CA SER A 6 22.00 -3.39 -7.35
C SER A 6 20.79 -3.21 -6.44
N ILE A 7 19.63 -2.83 -7.00
CA ILE A 7 18.38 -2.71 -6.26
C ILE A 7 17.89 -4.08 -5.79
N ARG A 8 17.99 -5.11 -6.64
CA ARG A 8 17.63 -6.48 -6.26
C ARG A 8 18.44 -6.97 -5.06
N LYS A 9 19.75 -6.73 -5.05
CA LYS A 9 20.61 -7.09 -3.91
C LYS A 9 20.22 -6.36 -2.63
N LEU A 10 19.84 -5.07 -2.71
CA LEU A 10 19.33 -4.34 -1.55
C LEU A 10 18.03 -4.94 -1.03
N LEU A 11 17.07 -5.23 -1.91
CA LEU A 11 15.79 -5.83 -1.55
C LEU A 11 15.95 -7.24 -0.94
N ASP A 12 16.84 -8.07 -1.48
CA ASP A 12 17.13 -9.39 -0.92
C ASP A 12 17.71 -9.28 0.50
N ASN A 13 18.55 -8.27 0.78
CA ASN A 13 19.08 -8.04 2.14
C ASN A 13 17.99 -7.59 3.14
N GLU A 14 16.95 -6.90 2.66
CA GLU A 14 15.83 -6.43 3.49
C GLU A 14 14.89 -7.56 3.95
N THR A 15 14.96 -8.75 3.33
CA THR A 15 14.13 -9.91 3.69
C THR A 15 14.19 -10.26 5.18
N THR A 16 15.39 -10.23 5.77
CA THR A 16 15.60 -10.50 7.20
C THR A 16 14.90 -9.48 8.10
N ILE A 17 14.89 -8.20 7.70
CA ILE A 17 14.23 -7.11 8.43
C ILE A 17 12.72 -7.28 8.34
N HIS A 18 12.19 -7.54 7.14
CA HIS A 18 10.77 -7.77 6.93
C HIS A 18 10.28 -9.02 7.68
N GLU A 19 11.04 -10.12 7.62
CA GLU A 19 10.71 -11.34 8.35
C GLU A 19 10.64 -11.07 9.85
N ALA A 20 11.63 -10.40 10.44
CA ALA A 20 11.62 -10.08 11.86
C ALA A 20 10.40 -9.23 12.25
N GLN A 21 10.03 -8.23 11.43
CA GLN A 21 8.85 -7.40 11.65
C GLN A 21 7.55 -8.21 11.59
N ILE A 22 7.39 -9.05 10.57
CA ILE A 22 6.20 -9.90 10.39
C ILE A 22 6.10 -10.91 11.54
N ARG A 23 7.21 -11.56 11.90
CA ARG A 23 7.28 -12.51 13.02
C ARG A 23 6.86 -11.86 14.34
N ALA A 24 7.40 -10.68 14.66
CA ALA A 24 7.06 -9.97 15.90
C ALA A 24 5.57 -9.60 15.96
N LEU A 25 5.00 -9.14 14.84
CA LEU A 25 3.58 -8.86 14.74
C LEU A 25 2.74 -10.12 14.91
N PHE A 26 3.07 -11.19 14.17
CA PHE A 26 2.33 -12.44 14.22
C PHE A 26 2.39 -13.09 15.58
N GLN A 27 3.53 -13.04 16.28
CA GLN A 27 3.64 -13.51 17.67
C GLN A 27 2.69 -12.76 18.61
N THR A 28 2.48 -11.47 18.37
CA THR A 28 1.54 -10.66 19.16
C THR A 28 0.10 -11.09 18.90
N LEU A 29 -0.26 -11.35 17.64
CA LEU A 29 -1.58 -11.83 17.26
C LEU A 29 -1.81 -13.28 17.71
N ASP A 30 -0.81 -14.15 17.60
CA ASP A 30 -0.81 -15.54 18.06
C ASP A 30 -1.14 -15.62 19.54
N ARG A 31 -0.47 -14.81 20.38
CA ARG A 31 -0.79 -14.73 21.82
C ARG A 31 -2.21 -14.25 22.09
N LYS A 32 -2.71 -13.31 21.28
CA LYS A 32 -4.05 -12.74 21.45
C LYS A 32 -5.16 -13.74 21.09
N PHE A 33 -4.94 -14.59 20.08
CA PHE A 33 -5.97 -15.46 19.52
C PHE A 33 -5.72 -16.96 19.75
N GLY A 34 -4.62 -17.34 20.40
CA GLY A 34 -4.26 -18.74 20.65
C GLY A 34 -3.85 -19.49 19.37
N LEU A 35 -3.20 -18.79 18.44
CA LEU A 35 -2.80 -19.34 17.12
C LEU A 35 -1.28 -19.46 16.99
N ARG A 36 -0.79 -19.91 15.83
CA ARG A 36 0.64 -20.16 15.55
C ARG A 36 1.10 -19.63 14.19
N GLY A 37 0.50 -18.54 13.71
CA GLY A 37 0.82 -17.96 12.41
C GLY A 37 2.28 -17.49 12.31
N ALA A 38 2.91 -17.10 13.43
CA ALA A 38 4.33 -16.75 13.44
C ALA A 38 5.26 -17.92 13.16
N SER A 39 4.79 -19.18 13.23
CA SER A 39 5.58 -20.37 12.90
C SER A 39 5.50 -20.80 11.43
N VAL A 40 4.54 -20.24 10.69
CA VAL A 40 4.35 -20.54 9.25
C VAL A 40 5.50 -19.95 8.44
N PRO A 41 6.08 -20.68 7.46
CA PRO A 41 7.13 -20.15 6.59
C PRO A 41 6.73 -18.84 5.91
N ILE A 42 7.62 -17.84 5.91
CA ILE A 42 7.44 -16.58 5.20
C ILE A 42 8.38 -16.60 4.00
N ARG A 43 7.84 -16.34 2.82
CA ARG A 43 8.56 -16.27 1.55
C ARG A 43 8.52 -14.85 1.04
N PHE A 44 9.59 -14.46 0.36
CA PHE A 44 9.68 -13.19 -0.32
C PHE A 44 9.95 -13.42 -1.79
N GLY A 45 9.45 -12.51 -2.63
CA GLY A 45 9.71 -12.56 -4.06
C GLY A 45 9.42 -11.23 -4.73
N TYR A 46 9.22 -11.30 -6.04
CA TYR A 46 9.14 -10.13 -6.92
C TYR A 46 7.90 -10.19 -7.82
N ASP A 47 6.80 -10.74 -7.30
CA ASP A 47 5.52 -10.79 -8.01
C ASP A 47 5.01 -9.36 -8.23
N GLU A 48 4.63 -9.04 -9.47
CA GLU A 48 4.16 -7.71 -9.86
C GLU A 48 2.64 -7.54 -9.67
N ALA A 49 1.89 -8.62 -9.52
CA ALA A 49 0.43 -8.63 -9.43
C ALA A 49 -0.09 -8.80 -7.99
N LEU A 50 0.79 -9.18 -7.06
CA LEU A 50 0.43 -9.61 -5.72
C LEU A 50 1.31 -8.93 -4.66
N LEU A 51 0.69 -8.17 -3.74
CA LEU A 51 1.40 -7.53 -2.62
C LEU A 51 1.77 -8.56 -1.55
N GLY A 52 0.82 -9.44 -1.24
CA GLY A 52 0.98 -10.52 -0.29
C GLY A 52 -0.07 -11.61 -0.49
N SER A 53 0.20 -12.78 0.05
CA SER A 53 -0.76 -13.88 0.13
C SER A 53 -0.44 -14.82 1.27
N TYR A 54 -1.48 -15.32 1.92
CA TYR A 54 -1.44 -16.55 2.69
C TYR A 54 -1.94 -17.74 1.85
N THR A 55 -1.15 -18.82 1.82
CA THR A 55 -1.56 -20.10 1.25
C THR A 55 -1.72 -21.13 2.38
N PRO A 56 -2.91 -21.72 2.57
CA PRO A 56 -3.11 -22.82 3.50
C PRO A 56 -2.44 -24.11 3.03
N ALA A 57 -2.12 -25.02 3.97
CA ALA A 57 -1.62 -26.34 3.64
C ALA A 57 -2.62 -27.13 2.78
N SER A 58 -2.11 -27.78 1.73
CA SER A 58 -2.87 -28.72 0.90
C SER A 58 -1.99 -29.92 0.50
N ALA A 59 -2.56 -30.90 -0.21
CA ALA A 59 -1.81 -32.07 -0.70
C ALA A 59 -0.63 -31.71 -1.61
N HIS A 60 -0.68 -30.55 -2.28
CA HIS A 60 0.30 -30.12 -3.28
C HIS A 60 1.08 -28.87 -2.88
N GLU A 61 0.69 -28.21 -1.79
CA GLU A 61 1.27 -26.93 -1.40
C GLU A 61 1.49 -26.85 0.11
N LYS A 62 2.71 -26.48 0.50
CA LYS A 62 3.05 -26.23 1.90
C LYS A 62 2.48 -24.88 2.32
N GLU A 63 1.91 -24.84 3.52
CA GLU A 63 1.44 -23.60 4.13
C GLU A 63 2.57 -22.56 4.12
N SER A 64 2.27 -21.35 3.66
CA SER A 64 3.23 -20.25 3.69
C SER A 64 2.54 -18.90 3.56
N PHE A 65 3.22 -17.89 4.09
CA PHE A 65 2.98 -16.51 3.71
C PHE A 65 3.95 -16.13 2.59
N TYR A 66 3.50 -15.25 1.70
CA TYR A 66 4.32 -14.66 0.66
C TYR A 66 4.12 -13.14 0.66
N PHE A 67 5.21 -12.39 0.48
CA PHE A 67 5.17 -10.94 0.30
C PHE A 67 6.10 -10.51 -0.83
N SER A 68 5.65 -9.58 -1.66
CA SER A 68 6.46 -9.07 -2.77
C SER A 68 7.30 -7.87 -2.35
N LEU A 69 8.61 -8.01 -2.49
CA LEU A 69 9.62 -6.98 -2.20
C LEU A 69 9.50 -5.77 -3.12
N LEU A 70 8.83 -5.91 -4.27
CA LEU A 70 8.50 -4.78 -5.15
C LEU A 70 7.57 -3.74 -4.49
N PHE A 71 6.88 -4.13 -3.42
CA PHE A 71 5.95 -3.27 -2.71
C PHE A 71 6.42 -2.94 -1.29
N ILE A 72 6.86 -3.94 -0.53
CA ILE A 72 7.21 -3.76 0.88
C ILE A 72 8.64 -3.26 1.11
N GLY A 73 9.53 -3.47 0.14
CA GLY A 73 10.95 -3.16 0.23
C GLY A 73 11.20 -1.66 0.42
N TYR A 74 12.19 -1.32 1.24
CA TYR A 74 12.58 0.06 1.51
C TYR A 74 13.33 0.70 0.33
N ALA A 75 14.11 -0.10 -0.42
CA ALA A 75 14.87 0.37 -1.57
C ALA A 75 14.05 0.68 -2.83
N VAL A 76 12.74 0.39 -2.84
CA VAL A 76 11.88 0.74 -3.97
C VAL A 76 11.64 2.25 -4.02
N LYS A 77 11.41 2.80 -5.22
CA LYS A 77 11.29 4.26 -5.43
C LYS A 77 10.20 4.92 -4.56
N LYS A 78 9.15 4.18 -4.23
CA LYS A 78 8.02 4.63 -3.39
C LYS A 78 7.59 3.45 -2.51
N PRO A 79 8.26 3.24 -1.37
CA PRO A 79 7.91 2.14 -0.47
C PRO A 79 6.53 2.42 0.16
N LEU A 80 5.83 1.34 0.51
CA LEU A 80 4.68 1.44 1.39
C LEU A 80 5.08 2.11 2.72
N SER A 81 4.16 2.88 3.29
CA SER A 81 4.36 3.44 4.64
C SER A 81 4.54 2.31 5.67
N LYS A 82 4.99 2.66 6.88
CA LYS A 82 5.09 1.67 7.96
C LYS A 82 3.70 1.11 8.30
N GLU A 83 2.72 1.98 8.38
CA GLU A 83 1.33 1.68 8.71
C GLU A 83 0.70 0.79 7.64
N ASP A 84 0.92 1.10 6.37
CA ASP A 84 0.43 0.31 5.25
C ASP A 84 1.04 -1.10 5.19
N ARG A 85 2.33 -1.24 5.53
CA ARG A 85 2.95 -2.56 5.61
C ARG A 85 2.40 -3.39 6.76
N LEU A 86 2.20 -2.76 7.92
CA LEU A 86 1.61 -3.44 9.07
C LEU A 86 0.17 -3.88 8.77
N ASP A 87 -0.61 -3.04 8.09
CA ASP A 87 -1.95 -3.39 7.62
C ASP A 87 -1.92 -4.57 6.65
N LEU A 88 -1.03 -4.56 5.65
CA LEU A 88 -0.82 -5.69 4.73
C LEU A 88 -0.47 -6.99 5.48
N TYR A 89 0.42 -6.94 6.48
CA TYR A 89 0.77 -8.13 7.25
C TYR A 89 -0.42 -8.65 8.05
N LYS A 90 -1.19 -7.77 8.69
CA LYS A 90 -2.41 -8.15 9.41
C LYS A 90 -3.47 -8.70 8.47
N HIS A 91 -3.59 -8.16 7.26
CA HIS A 91 -4.50 -8.64 6.23
C HIS A 91 -4.21 -10.10 5.89
N GLU A 92 -2.95 -10.43 5.62
CA GLU A 92 -2.57 -11.82 5.34
C GLU A 92 -2.74 -12.72 6.57
N TYR A 93 -2.46 -12.20 7.77
CA TYR A 93 -2.77 -12.93 9.00
C TYR A 93 -4.26 -13.18 9.18
N ALA A 94 -5.14 -12.27 8.76
CA ALA A 94 -6.59 -12.47 8.78
C ALA A 94 -7.03 -13.61 7.85
N HIS A 95 -6.36 -13.79 6.71
CA HIS A 95 -6.54 -15.00 5.89
C HIS A 95 -6.12 -16.25 6.67
N TYR A 96 -4.96 -16.24 7.32
CA TYR A 96 -4.54 -17.36 8.17
C TYR A 96 -5.55 -17.68 9.29
N MET A 97 -6.07 -16.66 9.97
CA MET A 97 -7.11 -16.82 10.99
C MET A 97 -8.37 -17.45 10.43
N GLN A 98 -8.82 -17.05 9.23
CA GLN A 98 -10.01 -17.64 8.61
C GLN A 98 -9.92 -19.16 8.48
N TYR A 99 -8.73 -19.70 8.17
CA TYR A 99 -8.52 -21.15 8.02
C TYR A 99 -8.26 -21.86 9.36
N ASN A 100 -7.64 -21.19 10.33
CA ASN A 100 -7.12 -21.82 11.54
C ASN A 100 -7.91 -21.51 12.82
N MET A 101 -8.87 -20.58 12.76
CA MET A 101 -9.72 -20.18 13.89
C MET A 101 -11.16 -20.66 13.68
N LYS A 102 -11.84 -21.03 14.76
CA LYS A 102 -13.28 -21.33 14.72
C LYS A 102 -14.09 -20.03 14.52
N ILE A 103 -14.61 -19.83 13.31
CA ILE A 103 -15.41 -18.64 12.97
C ILE A 103 -16.86 -18.81 13.44
N PRO A 104 -17.46 -17.83 14.17
CA PRO A 104 -18.87 -17.86 14.52
C PRO A 104 -19.78 -17.97 13.29
N ALA A 105 -20.84 -18.79 13.37
CA ALA A 105 -21.71 -19.11 12.24
C ALA A 105 -22.30 -17.86 11.55
N GLN A 106 -22.64 -16.83 12.34
CA GLN A 106 -23.17 -15.56 11.84
C GLN A 106 -22.20 -14.78 10.94
N TYR A 107 -20.92 -15.16 10.86
CA TYR A 107 -19.92 -14.55 9.97
C TYR A 107 -19.56 -15.46 8.79
N ASN A 108 -20.29 -16.54 8.54
CA ASN A 108 -20.10 -17.43 7.38
C ASN A 108 -21.15 -17.22 6.27
N TRP A 109 -21.84 -16.08 6.26
CA TRP A 109 -22.94 -15.78 5.34
C TRP A 109 -22.49 -15.47 3.90
N GLN A 110 -21.24 -15.10 3.67
CA GLN A 110 -20.67 -14.90 2.34
C GLN A 110 -19.36 -15.65 2.18
N SER A 111 -19.34 -16.57 1.22
CA SER A 111 -18.13 -17.27 0.77
C SER A 111 -17.23 -16.39 -0.11
N GLY A 112 -15.97 -16.79 -0.23
CA GLY A 112 -14.95 -16.11 -1.04
C GLY A 112 -13.62 -15.96 -0.31
N LYS A 113 -12.56 -15.60 -1.05
CA LYS A 113 -11.24 -15.27 -0.45
C LYS A 113 -11.38 -14.13 0.55
N HIS A 114 -12.11 -13.09 0.19
CA HIS A 114 -12.43 -11.96 1.06
C HIS A 114 -13.89 -12.02 1.52
N GLY A 115 -14.39 -13.22 1.83
CA GLY A 115 -15.75 -13.44 2.31
C GLY A 115 -16.02 -12.82 3.69
N SER A 116 -17.22 -13.06 4.23
CA SER A 116 -17.63 -12.52 5.54
C SER A 116 -16.73 -13.00 6.69
N ALA A 117 -16.23 -14.24 6.62
CA ALA A 117 -15.35 -14.83 7.63
C ALA A 117 -14.00 -14.13 7.68
N TRP A 118 -13.45 -13.79 6.50
CA TRP A 118 -12.23 -13.01 6.38
C TRP A 118 -12.40 -11.61 6.96
N LYS A 119 -13.50 -10.91 6.61
CA LYS A 119 -13.79 -9.57 7.15
C LYS A 119 -13.91 -9.57 8.67
N TYR A 120 -14.50 -10.63 9.24
CA TYR A 120 -14.54 -10.82 10.68
C TYR A 120 -13.12 -10.89 11.25
N CYS A 121 -12.22 -11.67 10.65
CA CYS A 121 -10.83 -11.72 11.07
C CYS A 121 -10.13 -10.35 10.95
N CYS A 122 -10.37 -9.60 9.87
CA CYS A 122 -9.86 -8.22 9.72
C CYS A 122 -10.28 -7.31 10.88
N SER A 123 -11.55 -7.41 11.31
CA SER A 123 -12.05 -6.61 12.44
C SER A 123 -11.33 -6.91 13.76
N LEU A 124 -10.90 -8.15 13.96
CA LEU A 124 -10.22 -8.58 15.19
C LEU A 124 -8.75 -8.11 15.25
N VAL A 125 -8.06 -8.14 14.10
CA VAL A 125 -6.65 -7.74 14.00
C VAL A 125 -6.46 -6.25 13.72
N GLY A 126 -7.54 -5.56 13.35
CA GLY A 126 -7.52 -4.17 12.95
C GLY A 126 -6.82 -3.98 11.60
N ALA A 127 -7.21 -4.78 10.60
CA ALA A 127 -6.80 -4.65 9.21
C ALA A 127 -7.92 -4.06 8.36
N ALA A 128 -7.58 -3.34 7.29
CA ALA A 128 -8.54 -2.85 6.31
C ALA A 128 -9.36 -4.03 5.72
N PRO A 129 -10.70 -4.06 5.87
CA PRO A 129 -11.54 -5.14 5.37
C PRO A 129 -11.89 -4.94 3.88
N THR A 130 -10.93 -4.53 3.06
CA THR A 130 -11.10 -4.24 1.64
C THR A 130 -10.40 -5.28 0.76
N PRO A 131 -11.02 -5.69 -0.37
CA PRO A 131 -10.44 -6.69 -1.27
C PRO A 131 -9.28 -6.14 -2.11
N TYR A 132 -9.18 -4.81 -2.24
CA TYR A 132 -8.12 -4.13 -2.98
C TYR A 132 -7.36 -3.24 -2.04
N TYR A 133 -6.04 -3.28 -2.14
CA TYR A 133 -5.19 -2.41 -1.34
C TYR A 133 -5.24 -0.96 -1.88
N LYS A 134 -5.44 0.01 -0.99
CA LYS A 134 -5.36 1.44 -1.32
C LYS A 134 -4.38 2.14 -0.39
N ILE A 135 -3.61 3.05 -0.95
CA ILE A 135 -2.58 3.77 -0.19
C ILE A 135 -3.22 4.63 0.89
N GLY A 136 -2.72 4.53 2.12
CA GLY A 136 -3.20 5.32 3.25
C GLY A 136 -4.54 4.86 3.80
N GLU A 137 -5.12 3.77 3.29
CA GLU A 137 -6.34 3.19 3.85
C GLU A 137 -6.10 2.67 5.28
N SER A 138 -4.87 2.21 5.57
CA SER A 138 -4.40 1.82 6.90
C SER A 138 -4.51 2.93 7.96
N LEU A 139 -4.54 4.21 7.53
CA LEU A 139 -4.66 5.37 8.41
C LEU A 139 -6.13 5.76 8.67
N LEU A 140 -7.08 5.15 7.94
CA LEU A 140 -8.50 5.45 8.07
C LEU A 140 -9.12 4.64 9.21
N LYS A 141 -10.05 5.26 9.94
CA LYS A 141 -10.88 4.53 10.89
C LYS A 141 -11.91 3.71 10.12
N HIS A 142 -11.81 2.38 10.22
CA HIS A 142 -12.77 1.47 9.58
C HIS A 142 -14.02 1.28 10.45
N ASP A 143 -15.19 1.40 9.83
CA ASP A 143 -16.47 0.97 10.40
C ASP A 143 -16.65 -0.53 10.14
N TYR A 144 -16.22 -1.34 11.10
CA TYR A 144 -16.30 -2.80 10.99
C TYR A 144 -17.75 -3.31 11.02
N ASP A 145 -18.64 -2.67 11.78
CA ASP A 145 -20.05 -3.08 11.85
C ASP A 145 -20.71 -2.97 10.47
N LYS A 146 -20.42 -1.90 9.75
CA LYS A 146 -20.84 -1.73 8.36
C LYS A 146 -20.14 -2.73 7.44
N ALA A 147 -18.83 -2.91 7.58
CA ALA A 147 -18.07 -3.82 6.72
C ALA A 147 -18.54 -5.28 6.81
N LEU A 148 -18.92 -5.73 8.01
CA LEU A 148 -19.38 -7.09 8.32
C LEU A 148 -20.78 -7.42 7.81
N LYS A 149 -21.56 -6.40 7.42
CA LYS A 149 -22.92 -6.56 6.85
C LYS A 149 -22.95 -6.42 5.33
N ASN A 150 -21.97 -5.71 4.75
CA ASN A 150 -21.96 -5.42 3.32
C ASN A 150 -21.37 -6.58 2.49
N PRO A 151 -22.04 -7.05 1.43
CA PRO A 151 -21.48 -8.07 0.54
C PRO A 151 -20.31 -7.54 -0.28
N ILE A 152 -19.27 -8.35 -0.47
CA ILE A 152 -18.25 -8.13 -1.50
C ILE A 152 -18.73 -8.73 -2.83
N HIS A 153 -18.75 -7.93 -3.89
CA HIS A 153 -19.22 -8.36 -5.20
C HIS A 153 -18.20 -9.28 -5.92
N ASP A 154 -16.89 -9.05 -5.74
CA ASP A 154 -15.84 -9.90 -6.32
C ASP A 154 -15.16 -10.76 -5.24
N LYS A 155 -15.51 -12.05 -5.24
CA LYS A 155 -15.14 -13.02 -4.19
C LYS A 155 -13.77 -13.67 -4.38
N THR A 156 -13.12 -13.45 -5.52
CA THR A 156 -11.93 -14.22 -5.96
C THR A 156 -10.65 -13.39 -6.02
N VAL A 157 -10.79 -12.08 -5.92
CA VAL A 157 -9.69 -11.12 -5.92
C VAL A 157 -8.75 -11.44 -4.78
N GLN A 158 -7.48 -11.73 -5.08
CA GLN A 158 -6.39 -11.54 -4.12
C GLN A 158 -6.16 -10.04 -3.95
N ILE A 159 -5.40 -9.59 -2.95
CA ILE A 159 -4.97 -8.19 -2.93
C ILE A 159 -4.18 -7.91 -4.21
N ARG A 160 -4.88 -7.35 -5.20
CA ARG A 160 -4.35 -7.08 -6.53
C ARG A 160 -3.62 -5.75 -6.52
N ASP A 161 -2.76 -5.60 -7.53
CA ASP A 161 -1.99 -4.43 -7.90
C ASP A 161 -2.84 -3.16 -8.25
N THR A 162 -3.75 -2.76 -7.37
CA THR A 162 -4.27 -1.40 -7.35
C THR A 162 -3.18 -0.42 -6.94
N TYR A 163 -2.14 -0.85 -6.21
CA TYR A 163 -1.03 0.01 -5.82
C TYR A 163 -0.24 0.59 -7.00
N ARG A 164 0.28 -0.24 -7.93
CA ARG A 164 1.05 0.28 -9.07
C ARG A 164 0.13 1.01 -10.04
N ARG A 165 -1.13 0.59 -10.18
CA ARG A 165 -2.13 1.31 -11.00
C ARG A 165 -2.51 2.65 -10.39
N GLU A 166 -2.71 2.74 -9.08
CA GLU A 166 -2.93 4.00 -8.37
C GLU A 166 -1.66 4.86 -8.41
N GLN A 167 -0.47 4.28 -8.22
CA GLN A 167 0.78 5.02 -8.37
C GLN A 167 0.97 5.52 -9.79
N ALA A 168 0.69 4.70 -10.80
CA ALA A 168 0.74 5.07 -12.20
C ALA A 168 -0.30 6.16 -12.49
N TYR A 169 -1.55 5.97 -12.09
CA TYR A 169 -2.63 6.94 -12.24
C TYR A 169 -2.33 8.25 -11.53
N GLN A 170 -1.85 8.22 -10.28
CA GLN A 170 -1.42 9.40 -9.54
C GLN A 170 -0.19 10.04 -10.19
N SER A 171 0.74 9.25 -10.73
CA SER A 171 1.89 9.76 -11.51
C SER A 171 1.42 10.46 -12.79
N THR A 172 0.49 9.85 -13.52
CA THR A 172 -0.16 10.41 -14.71
C THR A 172 -0.87 11.71 -14.36
N ARG A 173 -1.70 11.72 -13.31
CA ARG A 173 -2.35 12.94 -12.80
C ARG A 173 -1.36 14.03 -12.37
N HIS A 174 -0.22 13.66 -11.77
CA HIS A 174 0.83 14.62 -11.41
C HIS A 174 1.70 15.05 -12.62
N SER A 175 1.65 14.33 -13.74
CA SER A 175 2.29 14.71 -15.01
C SER A 175 1.37 15.53 -15.94
N GLU A 176 0.07 15.57 -15.67
CA GLU A 176 -0.85 16.49 -16.32
C GLU A 176 -0.48 17.93 -15.96
N ILE A 177 -0.14 18.73 -16.97
CA ILE A 177 0.19 20.14 -16.79
C ILE A 177 -1.05 20.89 -16.27
N LYS A 178 -0.94 21.51 -15.08
CA LYS A 178 -2.02 22.32 -14.47
C LYS A 178 -1.75 23.82 -14.45
N PHE A 179 -0.56 24.23 -14.83
CA PHE A 179 -0.13 25.63 -14.88
C PHE A 179 0.33 25.97 -16.29
N GLN A 180 0.08 27.21 -16.70
CA GLN A 180 0.52 27.78 -17.96
C GLN A 180 1.59 28.85 -17.74
N VAL A 181 2.33 29.17 -18.80
CA VAL A 181 3.24 30.32 -18.78
C VAL A 181 2.42 31.59 -18.56
N ASN A 182 2.94 32.49 -17.73
CA ASN A 182 2.30 33.69 -17.17
C ASN A 182 1.27 33.46 -16.06
N ASP A 183 1.07 32.22 -15.59
CA ASP A 183 0.26 32.00 -14.37
C ASP A 183 0.94 32.65 -13.16
N VAL A 184 0.13 33.32 -12.33
CA VAL A 184 0.56 33.85 -11.03
C VAL A 184 0.41 32.75 -9.98
N VAL A 185 1.49 32.49 -9.25
CA VAL A 185 1.54 31.47 -8.20
C VAL A 185 2.04 32.07 -6.89
N ALA A 186 1.36 31.75 -5.79
CA ALA A 186 1.78 32.19 -4.46
C ALA A 186 2.72 31.16 -3.82
N HIS A 187 3.86 31.62 -3.30
CA HIS A 187 4.80 30.82 -2.54
C HIS A 187 4.97 31.38 -1.12
N PRO A 188 4.71 30.60 -0.05
CA PRO A 188 4.79 31.03 1.35
C PRO A 188 6.06 31.79 1.75
N LYS A 189 7.20 31.46 1.13
CA LYS A 189 8.50 32.12 1.40
C LYS A 189 8.83 33.28 0.47
N PHE A 190 8.33 33.26 -0.77
CA PHE A 190 8.84 34.15 -1.85
C PHE A 190 7.76 35.10 -2.40
N GLY A 191 6.54 35.05 -1.85
CA GLY A 191 5.44 35.87 -2.31
C GLY A 191 4.85 35.36 -3.63
N GLU A 192 4.24 36.25 -4.38
CA GLU A 192 3.68 35.97 -5.70
C GLU A 192 4.80 35.92 -6.74
N GLY A 193 4.81 34.88 -7.56
CA GLY A 193 5.72 34.73 -8.69
C GLY A 193 4.98 34.40 -9.96
N ILE A 194 5.63 34.64 -11.10
CA ILE A 194 5.09 34.39 -12.44
C ILE A 194 5.76 33.16 -13.03
N VAL A 195 4.97 32.21 -13.54
CA VAL A 195 5.49 31.03 -14.25
C VAL A 195 6.06 31.45 -15.60
N GLU A 196 7.35 31.25 -15.82
CA GLU A 196 8.02 31.57 -17.09
C GLU A 196 8.16 30.37 -18.01
N GLU A 197 8.34 29.19 -17.44
CA GLU A 197 8.56 27.97 -18.18
C GLU A 197 7.87 26.78 -17.50
N VAL A 198 7.29 25.92 -18.33
CA VAL A 198 6.63 24.68 -17.90
C VAL A 198 7.33 23.52 -18.59
N ILE A 199 8.08 22.74 -17.83
CA ILE A 199 8.82 21.58 -18.34
C ILE A 199 8.08 20.31 -17.94
N GLN A 200 7.57 19.60 -18.94
CA GLN A 200 6.99 18.27 -18.75
C GLN A 200 8.12 17.25 -18.61
N LEU A 201 8.15 16.58 -17.45
CA LEU A 201 9.02 15.43 -17.19
C LEU A 201 8.17 14.15 -17.26
N PRO A 202 8.79 12.97 -17.40
CA PRO A 202 8.06 11.71 -17.57
C PRO A 202 7.04 11.38 -16.46
N ASN A 203 7.17 11.97 -15.25
CA ASN A 203 6.30 11.69 -14.10
C ASN A 203 6.00 12.94 -13.24
N SER A 204 6.33 14.13 -13.72
CA SER A 204 6.07 15.38 -13.00
C SER A 204 6.12 16.57 -13.96
N VAL A 205 5.72 17.74 -13.49
CA VAL A 205 5.86 19.00 -14.23
C VAL A 205 6.65 19.97 -13.37
N ARG A 206 7.74 20.47 -13.93
CA ARG A 206 8.61 21.44 -13.28
C ARG A 206 8.29 22.83 -13.82
N LEU A 207 8.05 23.75 -12.91
CA LEU A 207 7.76 25.15 -13.21
C LEU A 207 9.00 25.97 -12.89
N HIS A 208 9.37 26.84 -13.82
CA HIS A 208 10.34 27.90 -13.55
C HIS A 208 9.54 29.16 -13.24
N ILE A 209 9.70 29.69 -12.04
CA ILE A 209 8.87 30.77 -11.50
C ILE A 209 9.77 31.92 -11.13
N ARG A 210 9.51 33.09 -11.71
CA ARG A 210 10.20 34.33 -11.37
C ARG A 210 9.49 35.03 -10.23
N PHE A 211 10.22 35.31 -9.16
CA PHE A 211 9.73 36.00 -7.97
C PHE A 211 10.15 37.48 -7.96
N PRO A 212 9.64 38.31 -7.03
CA PRO A 212 9.92 39.75 -6.99
C PRO A 212 11.40 40.08 -6.72
N ASP A 213 12.17 39.13 -6.19
CA ASP A 213 13.63 39.18 -6.05
C ASP A 213 14.37 39.03 -7.40
N ASN A 214 13.61 38.90 -8.51
CA ASN A 214 14.09 38.65 -9.87
C ASN A 214 14.85 37.32 -10.01
N GLU A 215 14.72 36.40 -9.04
CA GLU A 215 15.27 35.06 -9.12
C GLU A 215 14.27 34.08 -9.73
N VAL A 216 14.74 33.24 -10.65
CA VAL A 216 13.96 32.14 -11.21
C VAL A 216 14.18 30.89 -10.38
N ARG A 217 13.10 30.37 -9.78
CA ARG A 217 13.14 29.17 -8.95
C ARG A 217 12.44 28.00 -9.64
N LYS A 218 13.05 26.82 -9.55
CA LYS A 218 12.53 25.58 -10.13
C LYS A 218 11.68 24.86 -9.08
N ILE A 219 10.37 24.88 -9.25
CA ILE A 219 9.41 24.31 -8.30
C ILE A 219 8.58 23.24 -9.00
N ASP A 220 8.39 22.10 -8.33
CA ASP A 220 7.52 21.04 -8.85
C ASP A 220 6.05 21.46 -8.70
N GLN A 221 5.24 21.33 -9.76
CA GLN A 221 3.83 21.71 -9.71
C GLN A 221 3.08 21.00 -8.58
N LYS A 222 3.48 19.77 -8.24
CA LYS A 222 2.88 18.98 -7.16
C LYS A 222 3.05 19.66 -5.81
N TRP A 223 4.17 20.36 -5.61
CA TRP A 223 4.40 21.12 -4.40
C TRP A 223 3.42 22.29 -4.31
N LEU A 224 3.26 23.06 -5.40
CA LEU A 224 2.31 24.18 -5.46
C LEU A 224 0.85 23.74 -5.28
N LEU A 225 0.45 22.63 -5.90
CA LEU A 225 -0.90 22.09 -5.77
C LEU A 225 -1.20 21.63 -4.33
N ARG A 226 -0.17 21.17 -3.60
CA ARG A 226 -0.31 20.78 -2.18
C ARG A 226 -0.27 21.97 -1.24
N SER A 227 0.49 23.01 -1.58
CA SER A 227 0.58 24.23 -0.76
C SER A 227 -0.64 25.14 -0.90
N LYS A 228 -1.57 24.88 -1.84
CA LYS A 228 -2.89 25.55 -1.92
C LYS A 228 -3.80 25.29 -0.70
N HIS A 229 -3.36 24.51 0.28
CA HIS A 229 -4.02 24.35 1.58
C HIS A 229 -3.06 24.66 2.72
N LYS A 230 -2.93 25.95 3.06
CA LYS A 230 -2.75 26.46 4.42
C LYS A 230 -2.86 27.97 4.43
#